data_AF-U7UVM6-F1
#
_entry.id   AF-U7UVM6-F1
#
_cell.length_a   1.000
_cell.length_b   1.000
_cell.length_c   1.000
_cell.angle_alpha   90.00
_cell.angle_beta   90.00
_cell.angle_gamma   90.00
#
_symmetry.space_group_name_H-M   'P 1'
#
loop_
_entity.id
_entity.type
_entity.pdbx_description
1 polymer ?
#
loop_
_entity_poly.entity_id
_entity_poly.type
_entity_poly.pdbx_seq_one_letter_code
_entity_poly.pdbx_strand_id
1 'polypeptide(L)' 'MLYYELGDIVTLKKPHACGENEWEITRLGIDMKLKCLNCERVVWISRIDFEKRVRKIKVDDKFISIVHHEKKEE' A
#
# COMPACT_ATOMS: atom_id res chain seq x y z
N MET A 1 7.89 7.98 10.06
CA MET A 1 6.95 6.83 10.10
C MET A 1 5.86 7.16 9.11
N LEU A 2 5.69 6.34 8.06
CA LEU A 2 4.69 6.59 7.03
C LEU A 2 3.30 6.31 7.61
N TYR A 3 2.36 7.23 7.40
CA TYR A 3 0.97 7.04 7.81
C TYR A 3 0.20 6.50 6.61
N TYR A 4 -0.63 5.49 6.89
CA TYR A 4 -1.49 4.83 5.92
C TYR A 4 -2.89 4.81 6.50
N GLU A 5 -3.88 4.99 5.64
CA GLU A 5 -5.29 4.99 5.98
C GLU A 5 -6.00 3.78 5.36
N LEU A 6 -7.19 3.47 5.87
CA LEU A 6 -8.02 2.42 5.27
C LEU A 6 -8.55 2.93 3.93
N GLY A 7 -8.44 2.12 2.89
CA GLY A 7 -8.81 2.49 1.53
C GLY A 7 -7.68 3.11 0.71
N ASP A 8 -6.50 3.34 1.30
CA ASP A 8 -5.33 3.78 0.53
C ASP A 8 -4.95 2.77 -0.55
N ILE A 9 -4.62 3.29 -1.73
CA ILE A 9 -4.17 2.47 -2.86
C ILE A 9 -2.66 2.62 -2.97
N VAL A 10 -1.96 1.49 -2.90
CA VAL A 10 -0.50 1.43 -2.94
C VAL A 10 -0.03 0.49 -4.02
N THR A 11 1.23 0.66 -4.42
CA THR A 11 1.92 -0.27 -5.31
C THR A 11 3.13 -0.87 -4.61
N LEU A 12 3.33 -2.17 -4.81
CA LEU A 12 4.45 -2.91 -4.22
C LEU A 12 5.65 -2.94 -5.19
N LYS A 13 6.83 -3.27 -4.67
CA LYS A 13 8.06 -3.45 -5.48
C LYS A 13 7.98 -4.69 -6.35
N LYS A 14 7.38 -5.76 -5.83
CA LYS A 14 7.11 -6.99 -6.58
C LYS A 14 5.72 -6.89 -7.21
N PRO A 15 5.58 -7.11 -8.53
CA PRO A 15 4.27 -7.12 -9.16
C PRO A 15 3.43 -8.29 -8.64
N HIS A 16 2.12 -8.12 -8.63
CA HIS A 16 1.21 -9.22 -8.39
C HIS A 16 1.16 -10.15 -9.61
N ALA A 17 0.90 -11.44 -9.36
CA ALA A 17 0.85 -12.45 -10.42
C ALA A 17 -0.29 -12.23 -11.44
N CYS A 18 -1.29 -11.41 -11.13
CA CYS A 18 -2.39 -11.12 -12.07
C CYS A 18 -2.04 -10.04 -13.11
N GLY A 19 -0.86 -9.41 -13.02
CA GLY A 19 -0.42 -8.38 -13.96
C GLY A 19 -0.72 -6.93 -13.53
N GLU A 20 -1.63 -6.74 -12.56
CA GLU A 20 -1.86 -5.42 -11.94
C GLU A 20 -1.15 -5.35 -10.59
N ASN A 21 -0.63 -4.19 -10.21
CA ASN A 21 0.13 -4.02 -8.97
C ASN A 21 -0.46 -2.94 -8.06
N GLU A 22 -1.76 -2.74 -8.14
CA GLU A 22 -2.52 -1.83 -7.31
C GLU A 22 -3.19 -2.61 -6.19
N TRP A 23 -2.94 -2.15 -4.97
CA TRP A 23 -3.36 -2.80 -3.75
C TRP A 23 -4.07 -1.81 -2.86
N GLU A 24 -5.30 -2.13 -2.47
CA GLU A 24 -6.07 -1.38 -1.49
C GLU A 24 -5.77 -1.90 -0.08
N ILE A 25 -5.50 -0.97 0.84
CA ILE A 25 -5.32 -1.29 2.25
C ILE A 25 -6.69 -1.49 2.90
N THR A 26 -7.04 -2.74 3.18
CA THR A 26 -8.32 -3.12 3.80
C THR A 26 -8.24 -3.29 5.31
N ARG A 27 -7.02 -3.40 5.86
CA ARG A 27 -6.79 -3.50 7.31
C ARG A 27 -5.47 -2.84 7.68
N LEU A 28 -5.52 -2.02 8.72
CA LEU A 28 -4.37 -1.42 9.41
C LEU A 28 -4.14 -2.14 10.75
N GLY A 29 -2.88 -2.38 11.08
CA GLY A 29 -2.50 -3.05 12.33
C GLY A 29 -1.05 -3.52 12.32
N ILE A 30 -0.75 -4.50 13.18
CA ILE A 30 0.53 -5.23 13.18
C ILE A 30 0.66 -6.02 11.87
N ASP A 31 -0.45 -6.65 11.47
CA ASP A 31 -0.64 -7.26 10.15
C ASP A 31 -1.57 -6.40 9.32
N MET A 32 -1.11 -6.08 8.12
CA MET A 32 -1.86 -5.34 7.12
C MET A 32 -2.48 -6.31 6.13
N LYS A 33 -3.71 -6.00 5.72
CA LYS A 33 -4.42 -6.77 4.70
C LYS A 33 -4.53 -5.92 3.44
N LEU A 34 -3.99 -6.43 2.35
CA LEU A 34 -4.03 -5.77 1.05
C LEU A 34 -4.98 -6.54 0.12
N LYS A 35 -5.86 -5.82 -0.58
CA LYS A 35 -6.74 -6.37 -1.62
C LYS A 35 -6.26 -5.89 -2.98
N CYS A 36 -6.04 -6.80 -3.92
CA CYS A 36 -5.73 -6.43 -5.30
C CYS A 36 -6.98 -5.87 -5.98
N LEU A 37 -6.88 -4.74 -6.68
CA LEU A 37 -8.03 -4.09 -7.32
C LEU A 37 -8.53 -4.83 -8.57
N ASN A 38 -7.65 -5.47 -9.35
CA ASN A 38 -8.05 -6.23 -10.54
C ASN A 38 -8.67 -7.60 -10.24
N CYS A 39 -8.07 -8.39 -9.35
CA CYS A 39 -8.46 -9.80 -9.14
C CYS A 39 -9.01 -10.10 -7.74
N GLU A 40 -9.17 -9.07 -6.91
CA GLU A 40 -9.77 -9.12 -5.57
C GLU A 40 -9.09 -10.06 -4.56
N ARG A 41 -7.93 -10.63 -4.91
CA ARG A 41 -7.14 -11.43 -3.99
C ARG A 41 -6.67 -10.61 -2.82
N VAL A 42 -6.76 -11.21 -1.64
CA VAL A 42 -6.28 -10.61 -0.39
C VAL A 42 -5.00 -11.28 0.07
N VAL A 43 -4.05 -10.47 0.51
CA VAL A 43 -2.79 -10.94 1.12
C VAL A 43 -2.63 -10.33 2.51
N TRP A 44 -2.08 -11.13 3.42
CA TRP A 44 -1.70 -10.70 4.76
C TRP A 44 -0.20 -10.51 4.79
N ILE A 45 0.23 -9.36 5.30
CA ILE A 45 1.63 -8.97 5.35
C ILE A 45 1.87 -8.20 6.64
N SER A 46 2.97 -8.49 7.34
CA SER A 46 3.33 -7.71 8.53
C SER A 46 3.67 -6.28 8.12
N ARG A 47 3.38 -5.31 8.99
CA ARG A 47 3.64 -3.89 8.71
C ARG A 47 5.10 -3.64 8.30
N ILE A 48 6.06 -4.29 8.97
CA ILE A 48 7.49 -4.16 8.68
C ILE A 48 7.83 -4.64 7.25
N ASP A 49 7.26 -5.76 6.83
CA ASP A 49 7.48 -6.30 5.49
C ASP A 49 6.74 -5.46 4.43
N PHE A 50 5.55 -4.95 4.76
CA PHE A 50 4.81 -4.01 3.92
C PHE A 50 5.61 -2.75 3.64
N GLU A 51 6.15 -2.09 4.67
CA GLU A 51 6.94 -0.87 4.51
C GLU A 51 8.22 -1.10 3.67
N LYS A 52 8.81 -2.29 3.73
CA LYS A 52 9.95 -2.66 2.87
C LYS A 52 9.55 -2.90 1.42
N ARG A 53 8.33 -3.39 1.18
CA ARG A 53 7.83 -3.78 -0.14
C ARG A 53 7.06 -2.68 -0.84
N VAL A 54 6.46 -1.74 -0.14
CA VAL A 54 5.71 -0.63 -0.75
C VAL A 54 6.67 0.29 -1.51
N ARG A 55 6.21 0.82 -2.65
CA ARG A 55 7.00 1.67 -3.55
C ARG A 55 6.35 3.04 -3.73
N LYS A 56 5.05 3.06 -4.02
CA LYS A 56 4.27 4.28 -4.20
C LYS A 56 2.89 4.17 -3.55
N ILE A 57 2.31 5.30 -3.22
CA ILE A 57 0.94 5.47 -2.72
C ILE A 57 0.19 6.43 -3.64
N LYS A 58 -1.10 6.18 -3.87
CA LYS A 58 -1.98 7.01 -4.70
C LYS A 58 -2.60 8.10 -3.83
N VAL A 59 -2.27 9.36 -4.07
CA VAL A 59 -2.80 10.54 -3.39
C VAL A 59 -3.40 11.47 -4.45
N ASP A 60 -4.68 11.84 -4.34
CA ASP A 60 -5.37 12.74 -5.29
C ASP A 60 -5.14 12.34 -6.77
N ASP A 61 -5.30 11.05 -7.07
CA ASP A 61 -5.09 10.44 -8.39
C ASP A 61 -3.64 10.40 -8.91
N LYS A 62 -2.65 10.77 -8.09
CA LYS A 62 -1.22 10.70 -8.44
C LYS A 62 -0.47 9.69 -7.58
N PHE A 63 0.35 8.86 -8.21
CA PHE A 63 1.24 7.94 -7.48
C PHE A 63 2.52 8.65 -7.02
N ILE A 64 2.62 8.92 -5.73
CA ILE A 64 3.82 9.49 -5.10
C ILE A 64 4.69 8.40 -4.49
N SER A 65 6.01 8.55 -4.60
CA SER A 65 6.97 7.62 -4.01
C SER A 65 7.01 7.78 -2.49
N ILE A 66 6.91 6.68 -1.75
CA ILE A 66 6.88 6.67 -0.27
C ILE A 66 8.14 7.24 0.39
N VAL A 67 9.22 7.44 -0.36
CA VAL A 67 10.50 8.00 0.11
C VAL A 67 10.38 9.48 0.53
N HIS A 68 9.32 10.19 0.13
CA HIS A 68 9.11 11.62 0.42
C HIS A 68 7.87 11.93 1.28
N HIS A 69 7.21 10.93 1.86
CA HIS A 69 5.99 11.19 2.63
C HIS A 69 6.36 11.51 4.10
N GLU A 70 6.81 12.74 4.30
CA GLU A 70 6.86 13.37 5.62
C GLU A 70 5.43 13.74 6.01
N LYS A 71 5.04 13.39 7.25
CA LYS A 71 3.78 13.77 7.87
C LYS A 71 3.52 15.26 7.60
N LYS A 72 2.35 15.61 7.09
CA LYS A 72 1.77 16.91 7.48
C LYS A 72 1.44 16.76 8.96
N GLU A 73 2.27 17.36 9.80
CA GLU A 73 1.94 17.61 11.20
C GLU A 73 0.73 18.55 11.21
N GLU A 74 -0.39 18.07 11.74
CA GLU A 74 -1.38 18.91 12.42
C GLU A 74 -1.22 18.70 13.92
#